data_AF-A0A938KNY5-F1
#
_entry.id   AF-A0A938KNY5-F1
#
_cell.length_a   1.000
_cell.length_b   1.000
_cell.length_c   1.000
_cell.angle_alpha   90.00
_cell.angle_beta   90.00
_cell.angle_gamma   90.00
#
_symmetry.space_group_name_H-M   'P 1'
#
loop_
_entity.id
_entity.type
_entity.pdbx_description
1 polymer ?
#
loop_
_entity_poly.entity_id
_entity_poly.type
_entity_poly.pdbx_seq_one_letter_code
_entity_poly.pdbx_strand_id
1 'polypeptide(L)'
;MPSTSRFTRLLIVTLLLTACGGGGGEGGTAPAPKLTVTITPVIDTIDIGDSTLFTAVVRDEKGAPASGATVSWRSTNTAVATIGATGSVKGVTAGGSSIIASIAAGPADTVSVVVVTPPPPLPAVRVTEIHYDNVGTDVNEAIEVEGPAGTDLAGWTLVLYNGNGGVPYDTLELSGILANQCTNRGTAWTWALNLQNGAPDGIALVTPKDSVVEFLTYEGTFIATAGVAVGVTPTAIPVGQEPAPAIGQSLHRDPAGTWSLRPTNFGYCFGVTPPTSNIVSFSGRTNADPALPVGFEDQLFATLRSGGTGETVSTTFTWSSETPTLASVDARGVVRALGAGTAVIRATASDGTTSTYPLRTRVASASTTAAYAGNTEFGDPTDGNASDEVIIRRAEYTTSFDVTRGIPNWVSYALDLTHLGSEDRCDCYTYDPELPAANKITTADYTGAGTAAGYSIDRGHLVRSFDRTAGALDNARTFHFSNIIPQAADNNQGPWATLETYLTDQAILSGKEVYVIAGATGSKGTVKGEGRITIPAQVWKVALLLPRDAGLSSVTNAADVQVVAVIMPNDAGIRTVTWQTYRVTIDQVEALTGLDLLRLLPDAIETELEARVP
;
A
#
# COMPACT_ATOMS: atom_id res chain seq x y z
N MET A 1 -19.58 -24.07 -14.53
CA MET A 1 -20.69 -24.98 -14.89
C MET A 1 -21.36 -25.47 -13.61
N PRO A 2 -22.60 -25.06 -13.31
CA PRO A 2 -23.39 -25.64 -12.22
C PRO A 2 -24.33 -26.73 -12.77
N SER A 3 -24.65 -27.74 -11.98
CA SER A 3 -25.69 -28.73 -12.31
C SER A 3 -26.63 -28.89 -11.12
N THR A 4 -27.83 -28.38 -11.30
CA THR A 4 -29.04 -28.70 -10.57
C THR A 4 -29.66 -29.98 -11.13
N SER A 5 -30.30 -30.78 -10.29
CA SER A 5 -31.27 -31.78 -10.76
C SER A 5 -32.36 -32.01 -9.71
N ARG A 6 -33.56 -31.59 -10.06
CA ARG A 6 -34.84 -31.96 -9.47
C ARG A 6 -35.30 -33.27 -10.11
N PHE A 7 -35.93 -34.15 -9.35
CA PHE A 7 -36.83 -35.17 -9.92
C PHE A 7 -38.20 -35.13 -9.24
N THR A 8 -39.21 -34.90 -10.08
CA THR A 8 -40.64 -34.99 -9.81
C THR A 8 -41.16 -36.29 -10.44
N ARG A 9 -42.04 -37.03 -9.76
CA ARG A 9 -42.96 -38.05 -10.33
C ARG A 9 -44.32 -37.83 -9.65
N LEU A 10 -45.32 -37.24 -10.30
CA LEU A 10 -46.27 -37.80 -11.29
C LEU A 10 -47.15 -38.92 -10.71
N LEU A 11 -48.43 -38.61 -10.43
CA LEU A 11 -49.51 -39.60 -10.44
C LEU A 11 -50.83 -38.99 -10.92
N ILE A 12 -51.12 -39.32 -12.17
CA ILE A 12 -52.38 -39.61 -12.88
C ILE A 12 -53.72 -39.20 -12.24
N VAL A 13 -54.47 -38.41 -13.02
CA VAL A 13 -55.90 -38.11 -12.92
C VAL A 13 -56.69 -39.19 -13.66
N THR A 14 -57.71 -39.78 -13.02
CA THR A 14 -58.82 -40.45 -13.73
C THR A 14 -60.15 -40.03 -13.13
N LEU A 15 -60.98 -39.47 -14.00
CA LEU A 15 -62.31 -38.90 -13.80
C LEU A 15 -63.38 -40.01 -13.85
N LEU A 16 -64.36 -40.05 -12.94
CA LEU A 16 -65.70 -40.57 -13.28
C LEU A 16 -66.76 -40.05 -12.31
N LEU A 17 -67.77 -39.40 -12.89
CA LEU A 17 -68.92 -38.81 -12.25
C LEU A 17 -69.90 -39.86 -11.72
N THR A 18 -70.55 -39.43 -10.64
CA THR A 18 -71.69 -39.96 -9.89
C THR A 18 -72.91 -40.38 -10.71
N ALA A 19 -73.51 -41.51 -10.33
CA ALA A 19 -74.92 -41.82 -10.57
C ALA A 19 -75.57 -42.47 -9.31
N CYS A 20 -76.62 -41.80 -8.83
CA CYS A 20 -77.80 -42.20 -8.04
C CYS A 20 -77.81 -43.31 -6.96
N GLY A 21 -78.51 -42.96 -5.87
CA GLY A 21 -79.26 -43.88 -4.98
C GLY A 21 -78.44 -44.33 -3.77
N GLY A 22 -78.71 -43.96 -2.52
CA GLY A 22 -80.00 -43.71 -1.88
C GLY A 22 -80.45 -44.99 -1.16
N GLY A 23 -80.11 -45.11 0.13
CA GLY A 23 -80.83 -46.00 1.06
C GLY A 23 -79.96 -46.82 2.02
N GLY A 24 -80.20 -46.62 3.33
CA GLY A 24 -80.09 -47.66 4.35
C GLY A 24 -78.73 -47.77 5.04
N GLY A 25 -78.67 -47.31 6.29
CA GLY A 25 -77.46 -47.33 7.11
C GLY A 25 -77.19 -48.66 7.81
N GLU A 26 -76.00 -48.74 8.41
CA GLU A 26 -75.70 -49.53 9.60
C GLU A 26 -74.45 -48.93 10.26
N GLY A 27 -74.51 -48.75 11.57
CA GLY A 27 -73.44 -48.17 12.38
C GLY A 27 -72.28 -49.14 12.56
N GLY A 28 -71.09 -48.71 12.13
CA GLY A 28 -69.81 -49.27 12.54
C GLY A 28 -68.95 -48.16 13.14
N THR A 29 -68.55 -48.28 14.40
CA THR A 29 -67.59 -47.39 15.04
C THR A 29 -66.22 -47.56 14.36
N ALA A 30 -65.73 -46.51 13.71
CA ALA A 30 -64.39 -46.48 13.13
C ALA A 30 -63.32 -46.73 14.22
N PRO A 31 -62.24 -47.48 13.93
CA PRO A 31 -61.13 -47.67 14.87
C PRO A 31 -60.51 -46.32 15.23
N ALA A 32 -60.12 -46.16 16.50
CA ALA A 32 -59.54 -44.92 17.00
C ALA A 32 -58.27 -44.53 16.19
N PRO A 33 -58.08 -43.24 15.88
CA PRO A 33 -56.95 -42.79 15.06
C PRO A 33 -55.62 -43.11 15.75
N LYS A 34 -54.64 -43.62 14.98
CA LYS A 34 -53.29 -43.87 15.48
C LYS A 34 -52.55 -42.54 15.63
N LEU A 35 -52.17 -42.19 16.85
CA LEU A 35 -51.43 -40.96 17.17
C LEU A 35 -49.92 -41.24 17.30
N THR A 36 -49.12 -40.18 17.26
CA THR A 36 -47.70 -40.14 17.65
C THR A 36 -47.43 -38.91 18.51
N VAL A 37 -46.42 -38.98 19.38
CA VAL A 37 -45.94 -37.84 20.20
C VAL A 37 -44.46 -37.64 19.85
N THR A 38 -44.01 -36.39 19.80
CA THR A 38 -42.58 -36.07 19.60
C THR A 38 -42.17 -34.89 20.47
N ILE A 39 -41.09 -35.06 21.24
CA ILE A 39 -40.51 -34.03 22.11
C ILE A 39 -39.45 -33.20 21.35
N THR A 40 -39.50 -31.88 21.51
CA THR A 40 -38.51 -30.92 20.95
C THR A 40 -38.21 -29.81 21.96
N PRO A 41 -36.95 -29.34 22.13
CA PRO A 41 -35.73 -29.85 21.49
C PRO A 41 -35.33 -31.23 22.01
N VAL A 42 -34.37 -31.90 21.37
CA VAL A 42 -33.64 -33.01 21.98
C VAL A 42 -32.30 -32.42 22.42
N ILE A 43 -32.03 -32.44 23.73
CA ILE A 43 -30.78 -31.94 24.30
C ILE A 43 -30.16 -33.03 25.17
N ASP A 44 -28.84 -33.12 25.15
CA ASP A 44 -28.11 -34.15 25.87
C ASP A 44 -27.80 -33.74 27.33
N THR A 45 -27.61 -32.43 27.58
CA THR A 45 -27.21 -31.92 28.90
C THR A 45 -28.01 -30.70 29.37
N ILE A 46 -28.22 -30.58 30.69
CA ILE A 46 -28.75 -29.38 31.36
C ILE A 46 -27.89 -29.09 32.59
N ASP A 47 -27.51 -27.84 32.83
CA ASP A 47 -26.77 -27.49 34.04
C ASP A 47 -27.68 -27.49 35.29
N ILE A 48 -27.13 -27.85 36.45
CA ILE A 48 -27.86 -27.77 37.72
C ILE A 48 -28.38 -26.33 37.94
N GLY A 49 -29.68 -26.21 38.20
CA GLY A 49 -30.35 -24.93 38.43
C GLY A 49 -31.03 -24.35 37.18
N ASP A 50 -30.55 -24.70 35.99
CA ASP A 50 -31.07 -24.19 34.73
C ASP A 50 -32.37 -24.89 34.32
N SER A 51 -33.13 -24.22 33.44
CA SER A 51 -34.39 -24.74 32.90
C SER A 51 -34.48 -24.57 31.39
N THR A 52 -34.93 -25.62 30.71
CA THR A 52 -35.20 -25.63 29.27
C THR A 52 -36.66 -26.01 29.03
N LEU A 53 -37.31 -25.32 28.08
CA LEU A 53 -38.67 -25.65 27.68
C LEU A 53 -38.67 -26.77 26.64
N PHE A 54 -39.24 -27.91 26.99
CA PHE A 54 -39.61 -28.93 26.03
C PHE A 54 -41.06 -28.73 25.58
N THR A 55 -41.30 -29.00 24.31
CA THR A 55 -42.62 -29.05 23.70
C THR A 55 -42.87 -30.45 23.20
N ALA A 56 -44.13 -30.88 23.23
CA ALA A 56 -44.54 -32.16 22.68
C ALA A 56 -45.61 -31.93 21.62
N VAL A 57 -45.37 -32.39 20.39
CA VAL A 57 -46.33 -32.29 19.30
C VAL A 57 -46.99 -33.65 19.10
N VAL A 58 -48.32 -33.65 19.16
CA VAL A 58 -49.12 -34.83 18.83
C VAL A 58 -49.51 -34.79 17.36
N ARG A 59 -49.28 -35.89 16.62
CA ARG A 59 -49.67 -35.99 15.20
C ARG A 59 -50.56 -37.20 14.95
N ASP A 60 -51.48 -37.06 14.01
CA ASP A 60 -52.31 -38.16 13.51
C ASP A 60 -51.57 -39.06 12.51
N GLU A 61 -52.24 -40.09 12.02
CA GLU A 61 -51.69 -41.07 11.06
C GLU A 61 -51.29 -40.46 9.70
N LYS A 62 -51.75 -39.24 9.39
CA LYS A 62 -51.40 -38.47 8.19
C LYS A 62 -50.29 -37.45 8.46
N GLY A 63 -49.77 -37.39 9.69
CA GLY A 63 -48.71 -36.48 10.12
C GLY A 63 -49.19 -35.06 10.46
N ALA A 64 -50.51 -34.80 10.44
CA ALA A 64 -51.06 -33.49 10.81
C ALA A 64 -51.13 -33.34 12.34
N PRO A 65 -50.94 -32.14 12.91
CA PRO A 65 -51.13 -31.92 14.34
C PRO A 65 -52.55 -32.33 14.77
N ALA A 66 -52.66 -33.23 15.75
CA ALA A 66 -53.95 -33.66 16.26
C ALA A 66 -54.50 -32.63 17.26
N SER A 67 -55.61 -31.98 16.94
CA SER A 67 -56.26 -31.01 17.83
C SER A 67 -57.01 -31.71 18.97
N GLY A 68 -56.89 -31.15 20.19
CA GLY A 68 -57.60 -31.66 21.38
C GLY A 68 -56.90 -32.77 22.17
N ALA A 69 -55.71 -33.22 21.77
CA ALA A 69 -54.91 -34.16 22.55
C ALA A 69 -54.19 -33.46 23.72
N THR A 70 -54.43 -33.93 24.95
CA THR A 70 -53.73 -33.43 26.15
C THR A 70 -52.46 -34.24 26.38
N VAL A 71 -51.31 -33.56 26.44
CA VAL A 71 -50.01 -34.16 26.78
C VAL A 71 -49.77 -34.10 28.29
N SER A 72 -49.40 -35.23 28.87
CA SER A 72 -48.92 -35.35 30.24
C SER A 72 -47.41 -35.60 30.27
N TRP A 73 -46.70 -34.84 31.09
CA TRP A 73 -45.25 -34.91 31.27
C TRP A 73 -44.86 -35.65 32.55
N ARG A 74 -43.78 -36.43 32.49
CA ARG A 74 -43.13 -36.97 33.68
C ARG A 74 -41.62 -37.08 33.52
N SER A 75 -40.90 -37.01 34.64
CA SER A 75 -39.48 -37.33 34.73
C SER A 75 -39.31 -38.69 35.42
N THR A 76 -38.36 -39.49 34.97
CA THR A 76 -38.03 -40.78 35.59
C THR A 76 -37.24 -40.64 36.89
N ASN A 77 -36.50 -39.54 37.05
CA ASN A 77 -35.81 -39.18 38.30
C ASN A 77 -35.96 -37.68 38.58
N THR A 78 -36.94 -37.33 39.41
CA THR A 78 -37.22 -35.94 39.80
C THR A 78 -36.17 -35.34 40.73
N ALA A 79 -35.32 -36.16 41.36
CA ALA A 79 -34.17 -35.67 42.12
C ALA A 79 -33.04 -35.18 41.22
N VAL A 80 -32.95 -35.69 39.98
CA VAL A 80 -31.97 -35.27 38.96
C VAL A 80 -32.54 -34.15 38.09
N ALA A 81 -33.73 -34.34 37.52
CA ALA A 81 -34.40 -33.31 36.71
C ALA A 81 -35.92 -33.32 36.95
N THR A 82 -36.51 -32.15 37.22
CA THR A 82 -37.97 -32.00 37.35
C THR A 82 -38.58 -31.54 36.03
N ILE A 83 -39.85 -31.88 35.76
CA ILE A 83 -40.60 -31.33 34.63
C ILE A 83 -41.94 -30.77 35.08
N GLY A 84 -42.25 -29.54 34.67
CA GLY A 84 -43.54 -28.88 34.91
C GLY A 84 -44.62 -29.33 33.91
N ALA A 85 -45.89 -29.09 34.25
CA ALA A 85 -47.04 -29.44 33.39
C ALA A 85 -47.02 -28.78 32.01
N THR A 86 -46.28 -27.68 31.85
CA THR A 86 -46.09 -26.95 30.60
C THR A 86 -44.84 -27.39 29.81
N GLY A 87 -44.10 -28.41 30.27
CA GLY A 87 -42.91 -28.94 29.59
C GLY A 87 -41.58 -28.30 29.99
N SER A 88 -41.56 -27.38 30.97
CA SER A 88 -40.31 -26.80 31.48
C SER A 88 -39.55 -27.83 32.33
N VAL A 89 -38.36 -28.23 31.87
CA VAL A 89 -37.46 -29.15 32.58
C VAL A 89 -36.39 -28.36 33.29
N LYS A 90 -36.20 -28.62 34.59
CA LYS A 90 -35.16 -28.01 35.43
C LYS A 90 -34.15 -29.04 35.91
N GLY A 91 -32.87 -28.76 35.76
CA GLY A 91 -31.78 -29.55 36.35
C GLY A 91 -31.71 -29.34 37.87
N VAL A 92 -31.61 -30.42 38.65
CA VAL A 92 -31.64 -30.38 40.12
C VAL A 92 -30.36 -30.93 40.73
N THR A 93 -29.93 -32.13 40.34
CA THR A 93 -28.65 -32.72 40.79
C THR A 93 -27.98 -33.45 39.63
N ALA A 94 -26.65 -33.57 39.67
CA ALA A 94 -25.90 -34.22 38.60
C ALA A 94 -26.30 -35.70 38.44
N GLY A 95 -26.54 -36.14 37.21
CA GLY A 95 -26.96 -37.50 36.88
C GLY A 95 -27.85 -37.60 35.65
N GLY A 96 -28.23 -38.81 35.26
CA GLY A 96 -29.15 -39.03 34.13
C GLY A 96 -30.63 -39.08 34.56
N SER A 97 -31.52 -38.49 33.76
CA SER A 97 -32.97 -38.66 33.85
C SER A 97 -33.61 -38.69 32.46
N SER A 98 -34.63 -39.51 32.27
CA SER A 98 -35.47 -39.47 31.07
C SER A 98 -36.74 -38.64 31.30
N ILE A 99 -37.04 -37.78 30.33
CA ILE A 99 -38.25 -36.95 30.23
C ILE A 99 -39.22 -37.60 29.26
N ILE A 100 -40.46 -37.81 29.71
CA ILE A 100 -41.48 -38.56 28.99
C ILE A 100 -42.71 -37.69 28.77
N ALA A 101 -43.14 -37.56 27.52
CA ALA A 101 -44.41 -36.95 27.12
C ALA A 101 -45.36 -38.04 26.67
N SER A 102 -46.60 -38.07 27.17
CA SER A 102 -47.57 -39.12 26.88
C SER A 102 -48.99 -38.57 26.70
N ILE A 103 -49.83 -39.28 25.94
CA ILE A 103 -51.26 -39.00 25.81
C ILE A 103 -52.04 -40.09 26.56
N ALA A 104 -53.19 -39.74 27.15
CA ALA A 104 -54.05 -40.69 27.84
C ALA A 104 -54.41 -41.90 26.95
N ALA A 105 -54.07 -43.11 27.42
CA ALA A 105 -54.26 -44.38 26.70
C ALA A 105 -53.64 -44.42 25.29
N GLY A 106 -52.58 -43.63 25.06
CA GLY A 106 -51.95 -43.43 23.75
C GLY A 106 -50.42 -43.57 23.76
N PRO A 107 -49.76 -43.16 22.66
CA PRO A 107 -48.30 -43.20 22.52
C PRO A 107 -47.59 -42.25 23.51
N ALA A 108 -46.31 -42.54 23.75
CA ALA A 108 -45.41 -41.67 24.49
C ALA A 108 -44.09 -41.51 23.73
N ASP A 109 -43.41 -40.39 23.97
CA ASP A 109 -42.04 -40.15 23.53
C ASP A 109 -41.14 -39.93 24.75
N THR A 110 -39.86 -40.25 24.61
CA THR A 110 -38.87 -40.20 25.69
C THR A 110 -37.56 -39.59 25.22
N VAL A 111 -37.08 -38.57 25.95
CA VAL A 111 -35.76 -37.95 25.74
C VAL A 111 -34.91 -38.16 26.98
N SER A 112 -33.64 -38.54 26.79
CA SER A 112 -32.67 -38.62 27.90
C SER A 112 -32.00 -37.27 28.11
N VAL A 113 -31.82 -36.89 29.37
CA VAL A 113 -31.15 -35.66 29.79
C VAL A 113 -30.11 -36.03 30.85
N VAL A 114 -28.88 -35.54 30.68
CA VAL A 114 -27.84 -35.61 31.71
C VAL A 114 -27.73 -34.26 32.38
N VAL A 115 -28.07 -34.19 33.67
CA VAL A 115 -27.82 -32.99 34.45
C VAL A 115 -26.37 -32.99 34.88
N VAL A 116 -25.66 -31.90 34.61
CA VAL A 116 -24.24 -31.74 34.94
C VAL A 116 -24.07 -30.56 35.88
N THR A 117 -23.03 -30.61 36.71
CA THR A 117 -22.62 -29.44 37.47
C THR A 117 -22.14 -28.37 36.48
N PRO A 118 -22.65 -27.12 36.55
CA PRO A 118 -22.15 -26.06 35.69
C PRO A 118 -20.64 -25.90 35.94
N PRO A 119 -19.85 -25.64 34.88
CA PRO A 119 -18.44 -25.34 35.06
C PRO A 119 -18.28 -24.14 36.00
N PRO A 120 -17.23 -24.13 36.85
CA PRO A 120 -16.97 -22.99 37.71
C PRO A 120 -16.84 -21.72 36.87
N PRO A 121 -17.34 -20.58 37.36
CA PRO A 121 -17.25 -19.31 36.63
C PRO A 121 -15.78 -18.96 36.39
N LEU A 122 -15.50 -18.37 35.23
CA LEU A 122 -14.16 -17.93 34.90
C LEU A 122 -13.64 -16.91 35.92
N PRO A 123 -12.33 -16.91 36.21
CA PRO A 123 -11.73 -15.87 37.04
C PRO A 123 -11.97 -14.47 36.47
N ALA A 124 -12.09 -13.48 37.37
CA ALA A 124 -12.32 -12.10 36.98
C ALA A 124 -11.16 -11.53 36.17
N VAL A 125 -9.91 -11.79 36.60
CA VAL A 125 -8.69 -11.57 35.82
C VAL A 125 -8.22 -12.94 35.34
N ARG A 126 -8.00 -13.11 34.04
CA ARG A 126 -7.69 -14.41 33.42
C ARG A 126 -6.82 -14.24 32.19
N VAL A 127 -6.07 -15.27 31.82
CA VAL A 127 -5.36 -15.41 30.55
C VAL A 127 -6.38 -15.57 29.42
N THR A 128 -6.21 -14.78 28.36
CA THR A 128 -7.14 -14.72 27.21
C THR A 128 -6.48 -14.98 25.86
N GLU A 129 -5.17 -14.78 25.72
CA GLU A 129 -4.46 -15.05 24.48
C GLU A 129 -3.06 -15.57 24.77
N ILE A 130 -2.63 -16.63 24.08
CA ILE A 130 -1.26 -17.15 24.14
C ILE A 130 -0.73 -17.42 22.73
N HIS A 131 0.52 -17.02 22.49
CA HIS A 131 1.30 -17.41 21.32
C HIS A 131 2.62 -18.00 21.80
N TYR A 132 2.83 -19.30 21.55
CA TYR A 132 4.07 -20.01 21.86
C TYR A 132 4.75 -20.61 20.61
N ASP A 133 4.00 -20.94 19.55
CA ASP A 133 4.59 -21.58 18.36
C ASP A 133 4.09 -20.99 17.03
N ASN A 134 4.94 -20.98 16.00
CA ASN A 134 4.62 -20.66 14.61
C ASN A 134 5.62 -21.28 13.61
N VAL A 135 5.22 -21.40 12.35
CA VAL A 135 6.13 -21.84 11.26
C VAL A 135 7.40 -21.00 11.23
N GLY A 136 8.56 -21.65 11.30
CA GLY A 136 9.87 -21.02 11.21
C GLY A 136 10.56 -20.93 12.58
N THR A 137 11.09 -19.76 12.92
CA THR A 137 11.54 -19.43 14.28
C THR A 137 10.35 -18.89 15.06
N ASP A 138 10.26 -19.21 16.35
CA ASP A 138 9.26 -18.64 17.25
C ASP A 138 9.43 -17.11 17.29
N VAL A 139 8.48 -16.39 16.70
CA VAL A 139 8.48 -14.93 16.60
C VAL A 139 7.17 -14.40 17.14
N ASN A 140 7.25 -13.31 17.92
CA ASN A 140 6.09 -12.67 18.55
C ASN A 140 5.41 -13.50 19.65
N GLU A 141 6.18 -14.29 20.39
CA GLU A 141 5.69 -15.01 21.56
C GLU A 141 5.22 -14.06 22.68
N ALA A 142 3.98 -14.22 23.12
CA ALA A 142 3.36 -13.33 24.09
C ALA A 142 2.18 -13.99 24.81
N ILE A 143 1.84 -13.43 25.97
CA ILE A 143 0.70 -13.84 26.79
C ILE A 143 -0.13 -12.60 27.13
N GLU A 144 -1.44 -12.71 26.95
CA GLU A 144 -2.43 -11.70 27.34
C GLU A 144 -3.26 -12.13 28.53
N VAL A 145 -3.55 -11.17 29.41
CA VAL A 145 -4.58 -11.26 30.43
C VAL A 145 -5.70 -10.24 30.19
N GLU A 146 -6.91 -10.59 30.58
CA GLU A 146 -8.08 -9.73 30.58
C GLU A 146 -8.68 -9.65 31.98
N GLY A 147 -9.11 -8.47 32.40
CA GLY A 147 -9.70 -8.20 33.71
C GLY A 147 -10.78 -7.11 33.67
N PRO A 148 -11.46 -6.84 34.81
CA PRO A 148 -12.34 -5.67 34.93
C PRO A 148 -11.56 -4.39 34.63
N ALA A 149 -12.20 -3.45 33.93
CA ALA A 149 -11.59 -2.14 33.66
C ALA A 149 -11.27 -1.42 34.98
N GLY A 150 -10.10 -0.79 35.03
CA GLY A 150 -9.55 -0.15 36.23
C GLY A 150 -8.77 -1.08 37.15
N THR A 151 -8.65 -2.38 36.84
CA THR A 151 -7.77 -3.28 37.59
C THR A 151 -6.32 -2.85 37.44
N ASP A 152 -5.64 -2.63 38.56
CA ASP A 152 -4.19 -2.39 38.62
C ASP A 152 -3.45 -3.73 38.69
N LEU A 153 -2.56 -3.96 37.72
CA LEU A 153 -1.77 -5.19 37.60
C LEU A 153 -0.42 -5.09 38.32
N ALA A 154 -0.13 -4.02 39.06
CA ALA A 154 1.10 -3.92 39.84
C ALA A 154 1.29 -5.13 40.78
N GLY A 155 2.40 -5.86 40.58
CA GLY A 155 2.78 -7.05 41.35
C GLY A 155 2.08 -8.34 40.94
N TRP A 156 1.26 -8.33 39.88
CA TRP A 156 0.76 -9.56 39.28
C TRP A 156 1.83 -10.20 38.40
N THR A 157 1.89 -11.53 38.36
CA THR A 157 2.88 -12.25 37.56
C THR A 157 2.29 -13.41 36.77
N LEU A 158 2.97 -13.77 35.69
CA LEU A 158 2.79 -15.02 34.95
C LEU A 158 4.01 -15.90 35.21
N VAL A 159 3.83 -17.02 35.90
CA VAL A 159 4.92 -17.98 36.17
C VAL A 159 4.84 -19.09 35.12
N LEU A 160 5.91 -19.27 34.35
CA LEU A 160 5.99 -20.25 33.28
C LEU A 160 6.56 -21.57 33.82
N TYR A 161 5.95 -22.69 33.47
CA TYR A 161 6.27 -24.02 33.98
C TYR A 161 6.64 -24.97 32.84
N ASN A 162 7.73 -25.71 33.06
CA ASN A 162 8.16 -26.78 32.18
C ASN A 162 7.42 -28.06 32.59
N GLY A 163 6.63 -28.65 31.70
CA GLY A 163 5.85 -29.84 32.05
C GLY A 163 6.68 -31.12 32.09
N ASN A 164 7.92 -31.13 31.58
CA ASN A 164 8.93 -32.13 31.89
C ASN A 164 9.57 -31.85 33.28
N GLY A 165 8.82 -32.23 34.31
CA GLY A 165 9.25 -32.16 35.71
C GLY A 165 8.41 -31.21 36.56
N GLY A 166 7.60 -30.34 35.95
CA GLY A 166 6.65 -29.47 36.65
C GLY A 166 7.29 -28.33 37.44
N VAL A 167 8.45 -27.84 37.00
CA VAL A 167 9.24 -26.81 37.67
C VAL A 167 9.09 -25.47 36.94
N PRO A 168 8.98 -24.32 37.65
CA PRO A 168 8.95 -23.02 36.98
C PRO A 168 10.31 -22.71 36.34
N TYR A 169 10.30 -22.15 35.13
CA TYR A 169 11.51 -21.76 34.41
C TYR A 169 11.64 -20.25 34.18
N ASP A 170 10.53 -19.51 34.26
CA ASP A 170 10.55 -18.05 34.15
C ASP A 170 9.36 -17.41 34.89
N THR A 171 9.43 -16.11 35.12
CA THR A 171 8.36 -15.31 35.72
C THR A 171 8.30 -13.95 35.05
N LEU A 172 7.16 -13.64 34.44
CA LEU A 172 6.90 -12.40 33.74
C LEU A 172 6.06 -11.48 34.63
N GLU A 173 6.55 -10.27 34.88
CA GLU A 173 5.82 -9.24 35.61
C GLU A 173 4.77 -8.58 34.72
N LEU A 174 3.54 -8.46 35.24
CA LEU A 174 2.49 -7.66 34.63
C LEU A 174 2.52 -6.25 35.20
N SER A 175 2.03 -5.29 34.43
CA SER A 175 1.97 -3.89 34.88
C SER A 175 0.87 -3.12 34.17
N GLY A 176 0.57 -1.93 34.70
CA GLY A 176 -0.42 -1.02 34.15
C GLY A 176 -1.83 -1.22 34.69
N ILE A 177 -2.72 -0.33 34.27
CA ILE A 177 -4.14 -0.35 34.64
C ILE A 177 -4.94 -0.76 33.41
N LEU A 178 -5.81 -1.74 33.56
CA LEU A 178 -6.64 -2.24 32.46
C LEU A 178 -7.64 -1.17 31.99
N ALA A 179 -7.51 -0.71 30.75
CA ALA A 179 -8.45 0.26 30.16
C ALA A 179 -9.81 -0.39 29.84
N ASN A 180 -10.89 0.39 29.77
CA ASN A 180 -12.17 -0.16 29.30
C ASN A 180 -12.19 -0.30 27.77
N GLN A 181 -12.00 -1.52 27.28
CA GLN A 181 -11.94 -1.86 25.85
C GLN A 181 -13.18 -2.62 25.38
N CYS A 182 -13.80 -3.44 26.24
CA CYS A 182 -14.96 -4.26 25.90
C CYS A 182 -15.89 -4.43 27.11
N THR A 183 -16.97 -3.64 27.17
CA THR A 183 -18.04 -3.82 28.17
C THR A 183 -17.51 -3.95 29.61
N ASN A 184 -16.80 -2.91 30.09
CA ASN A 184 -16.23 -2.83 31.45
C ASN A 184 -15.05 -3.79 31.70
N ARG A 185 -14.36 -4.23 30.65
CA ARG A 185 -13.16 -5.08 30.73
C ARG A 185 -12.07 -4.55 29.80
N GLY A 186 -10.83 -4.92 30.10
CA GLY A 186 -9.64 -4.55 29.34
C GLY A 186 -8.58 -5.62 29.37
N THR A 187 -7.62 -5.52 28.47
CA THR A 187 -6.49 -6.45 28.38
C THR A 187 -5.15 -5.77 28.67
N ALA A 188 -4.19 -6.59 29.08
CA ALA A 188 -2.77 -6.27 29.13
C ALA A 188 -2.01 -7.51 28.67
N TRP A 189 -0.87 -7.31 28.04
CA TRP A 189 -0.05 -8.40 27.54
C TRP A 189 1.43 -8.11 27.77
N THR A 190 2.22 -9.17 27.76
CA THR A 190 3.67 -9.08 27.85
C THR A 190 4.31 -10.03 26.84
N TRP A 191 5.49 -9.63 26.35
CA TRP A 191 6.37 -10.54 25.64
C TRP A 191 6.80 -11.68 26.56
N ALA A 192 6.83 -12.89 26.01
CA ALA A 192 7.23 -14.10 26.70
C ALA A 192 8.30 -14.79 25.85
N LEU A 193 9.51 -14.26 25.88
CA LEU A 193 10.60 -14.72 25.03
C LEU A 193 11.00 -16.14 25.42
N ASN A 194 10.99 -17.08 24.47
CA ASN A 194 11.28 -18.50 24.66
C ASN A 194 10.20 -19.23 25.49
N LEU A 195 8.93 -19.04 25.15
CA LEU A 195 7.91 -19.99 25.59
C LEU A 195 8.29 -21.37 25.06
N GLN A 196 8.19 -22.37 25.92
CA GLN A 196 8.53 -23.73 25.55
C GLN A 196 7.37 -24.35 24.76
N ASN A 197 7.67 -25.04 23.65
CA ASN A 197 6.70 -25.74 22.80
C ASN A 197 6.44 -27.18 23.27
N GLY A 198 6.63 -27.48 24.55
CA GLY A 198 6.59 -28.83 25.09
C GLY A 198 5.18 -29.37 25.28
N ALA A 199 5.00 -30.65 24.94
CA ALA A 199 3.82 -31.45 25.28
C ALA A 199 4.07 -32.24 26.59
N PRO A 200 3.66 -31.76 27.78
CA PRO A 200 2.98 -30.49 28.06
C PRO A 200 3.90 -29.39 28.63
N ASP A 201 3.43 -28.15 28.64
CA ASP A 201 3.97 -26.99 29.35
C ASP A 201 2.83 -26.13 29.91
N GLY A 202 3.11 -25.15 30.78
CA GLY A 202 2.06 -24.42 31.48
C GLY A 202 2.39 -23.02 31.98
N ILE A 203 1.34 -22.28 32.33
CA ILE A 203 1.35 -20.88 32.74
C ILE A 203 0.46 -20.74 33.97
N ALA A 204 0.99 -20.20 35.07
CA ALA A 204 0.20 -19.81 36.23
C ALA A 204 0.05 -18.29 36.30
N LEU A 205 -1.18 -17.79 36.38
CA LEU A 205 -1.47 -16.38 36.67
C LEU A 205 -1.55 -16.19 38.18
N VAL A 206 -0.77 -15.25 38.71
CA VAL A 206 -0.53 -15.11 40.14
C VAL A 206 -0.80 -13.68 40.60
N THR A 207 -1.51 -13.54 41.71
CA THR A 207 -1.78 -12.25 42.36
C THR A 207 -0.55 -11.71 43.10
N PRO A 208 -0.53 -10.41 43.50
CA PRO A 208 0.54 -9.83 44.32
C PRO A 208 0.73 -10.43 45.72
N LYS A 209 -0.11 -11.40 46.11
CA LYS A 209 -0.04 -12.12 47.39
C LYS A 209 0.30 -13.60 47.18
N ASP A 210 0.97 -13.94 46.08
CA ASP A 210 1.39 -15.28 45.70
C ASP A 210 0.25 -16.32 45.62
N SER A 211 -0.99 -15.85 45.40
CA SER A 211 -2.14 -16.73 45.19
C SER A 211 -2.35 -16.97 43.69
N VAL A 212 -2.43 -18.24 43.29
CA VAL A 212 -2.70 -18.64 41.90
C VAL A 212 -4.17 -18.42 41.57
N VAL A 213 -4.43 -17.66 40.51
CA VAL A 213 -5.77 -17.39 39.98
C VAL A 213 -6.21 -18.49 39.03
N GLU A 214 -5.31 -18.90 38.14
CA GLU A 214 -5.48 -20.09 37.31
C GLU A 214 -4.12 -20.66 36.93
N PHE A 215 -4.08 -21.97 36.73
CA PHE A 215 -2.92 -22.68 36.20
C PHE A 215 -3.35 -23.39 34.92
N LEU A 216 -2.89 -22.90 33.77
CA LEU A 216 -3.22 -23.43 32.46
C LEU A 216 -2.08 -24.30 31.94
N THR A 217 -2.39 -25.40 31.26
CA THR A 217 -1.40 -26.21 30.54
C THR A 217 -1.79 -26.32 29.07
N TYR A 218 -0.82 -26.41 28.18
CA TYR A 218 -1.04 -26.60 26.74
C TYR A 218 -0.27 -27.83 26.27
N GLU A 219 -0.73 -28.40 25.14
CA GLU A 219 -0.20 -29.65 24.54
C GLU A 219 -0.19 -30.86 25.51
N GLY A 220 -1.07 -30.84 26.52
CA GLY A 220 -1.27 -31.90 27.49
C GLY A 220 -1.50 -31.36 28.90
N THR A 221 -1.27 -32.19 29.92
CA THR A 221 -1.49 -31.85 31.33
C THR A 221 -0.39 -32.41 32.21
N PHE A 222 0.05 -31.61 33.20
CA PHE A 222 0.97 -32.01 34.26
C PHE A 222 0.65 -31.22 35.54
N ILE A 223 1.15 -31.71 36.67
CA ILE A 223 1.06 -31.02 37.96
C ILE A 223 2.40 -30.36 38.30
N ALA A 224 2.35 -29.16 38.86
CA ALA A 224 3.54 -28.47 39.33
C ALA A 224 4.16 -29.22 40.53
N THR A 225 5.47 -29.40 40.51
CA THR A 225 6.26 -30.06 41.57
C THR A 225 7.05 -29.05 42.41
N ALA A 226 7.19 -27.82 41.93
CA ALA A 226 7.81 -26.69 42.62
C ALA A 226 7.07 -25.39 42.29
N GLY A 227 7.38 -24.29 42.98
CA GLY A 227 6.77 -22.98 42.71
C GLY A 227 5.38 -22.78 43.28
N VAL A 228 4.76 -21.64 42.94
CA VAL A 228 3.48 -21.17 43.49
C VAL A 228 2.27 -22.01 43.06
N ALA A 229 2.38 -22.80 41.99
CA ALA A 229 1.30 -23.67 41.49
C ALA A 229 1.28 -25.07 42.13
N VAL A 230 2.16 -25.38 43.09
CA VAL A 230 2.14 -26.68 43.78
C VAL A 230 0.79 -26.91 44.48
N GLY A 231 0.17 -28.05 44.20
CA GLY A 231 -1.14 -28.42 44.75
C GLY A 231 -2.33 -27.75 44.05
N VAL A 232 -2.11 -26.93 43.03
CA VAL A 232 -3.16 -26.37 42.18
C VAL A 232 -3.46 -27.37 41.05
N THR A 233 -4.74 -27.69 40.86
CA THR A 233 -5.18 -28.52 39.73
C THR A 233 -5.08 -27.70 38.43
N PRO A 234 -4.30 -28.15 37.42
CA PRO A 234 -4.19 -27.47 36.13
C PRO A 234 -5.49 -27.58 35.33
N THR A 235 -5.72 -26.61 34.45
CA THR A 235 -6.75 -26.67 33.41
C THR A 235 -6.07 -26.72 32.05
N ALA A 236 -6.28 -27.79 31.28
CA ALA A 236 -5.71 -27.91 29.95
C ALA A 236 -6.43 -26.99 28.95
N ILE A 237 -5.65 -26.29 28.12
CA ILE A 237 -6.13 -25.62 26.92
C ILE A 237 -6.41 -26.73 25.89
N PRO A 238 -7.65 -26.87 25.41
CA PRO A 238 -8.07 -28.02 24.60
C PRO A 238 -7.59 -27.95 23.14
N VAL A 239 -6.98 -26.85 22.73
CA VAL A 239 -6.44 -26.60 21.40
C VAL A 239 -4.96 -26.29 21.50
N GLY A 240 -4.20 -26.79 20.52
CA GLY A 240 -2.76 -26.63 20.41
C GLY A 240 -2.36 -25.68 19.29
N GLN A 241 -1.07 -25.34 19.24
CA GLN A 241 -0.43 -24.75 18.08
C GLN A 241 0.35 -25.81 17.29
N GLU A 242 0.24 -27.10 17.63
CA GLU A 242 0.81 -28.17 16.83
C GLU A 242 -0.21 -28.79 15.84
N PRO A 243 0.10 -28.89 14.53
CA PRO A 243 1.32 -28.41 13.87
C PRO A 243 1.39 -26.87 13.80
N ALA A 244 2.61 -26.34 13.91
CA ALA A 244 2.92 -24.90 13.96
C ALA A 244 2.07 -24.04 13.00
N PRO A 245 1.33 -23.02 13.49
CA PRO A 245 0.47 -22.18 12.66
C PRO A 245 1.26 -21.13 11.87
N ALA A 246 0.59 -20.42 10.96
CA ALA A 246 1.23 -19.32 10.24
C ALA A 246 1.59 -18.18 11.20
N ILE A 247 2.65 -17.42 10.87
CA ILE A 247 3.05 -16.23 11.62
C ILE A 247 1.86 -15.27 11.75
N GLY A 248 1.58 -14.83 12.98
CA GLY A 248 0.46 -13.93 13.30
C GLY A 248 -0.84 -14.65 13.68
N GLN A 249 -0.74 -15.91 14.12
CA GLN A 249 -1.85 -16.64 14.74
C GLN A 249 -1.53 -17.02 16.19
N SER A 250 -2.54 -16.97 17.06
CA SER A 250 -2.43 -17.27 18.50
C SER A 250 -3.68 -18.02 18.97
N LEU A 251 -3.63 -18.60 20.17
CA LEU A 251 -4.79 -19.23 20.82
C LEU A 251 -5.55 -18.19 21.62
N HIS A 252 -6.85 -18.03 21.37
CA HIS A 252 -7.70 -17.07 22.07
C HIS A 252 -8.79 -17.77 22.86
N ARG A 253 -9.07 -17.26 24.06
CA ARG A 253 -10.17 -17.65 24.93
C ARG A 253 -11.34 -16.68 24.80
N ASP A 254 -12.51 -17.18 24.41
CA ASP A 254 -13.72 -16.37 24.34
C ASP A 254 -14.32 -16.10 25.75
N PRO A 255 -15.34 -15.22 25.88
CA PRO A 255 -15.99 -14.95 27.16
C PRO A 255 -16.68 -16.14 27.82
N ALA A 256 -16.97 -17.21 27.06
CA ALA A 256 -17.53 -18.46 27.57
C ALA A 256 -16.44 -19.45 28.03
N GLY A 257 -15.16 -19.12 27.81
CA GLY A 257 -14.01 -19.94 28.20
C GLY A 257 -13.51 -20.89 27.12
N THR A 258 -14.05 -20.81 25.90
CA THR A 258 -13.68 -21.67 24.78
C THR A 258 -12.42 -21.15 24.10
N TRP A 259 -11.45 -22.04 23.87
CA TRP A 259 -10.20 -21.71 23.19
C TRP A 259 -10.25 -22.02 21.70
N SER A 260 -9.67 -21.15 20.86
CA SER A 260 -9.57 -21.34 19.40
C SER A 260 -8.36 -20.62 18.80
N LEU A 261 -7.76 -21.19 17.75
CA LEU A 261 -6.68 -20.55 16.99
C LEU A 261 -7.26 -19.45 16.07
N ARG A 262 -6.73 -18.22 16.13
CA ARG A 262 -7.21 -17.05 15.36
C ARG A 262 -6.05 -16.11 15.00
N PRO A 263 -6.25 -15.12 14.09
CA PRO A 263 -5.29 -14.05 13.89
C PRO A 263 -5.06 -13.27 15.19
N THR A 264 -3.79 -13.06 15.53
CA THR A 264 -3.36 -12.41 16.76
C THR A 264 -3.96 -11.02 16.92
N ASN A 265 -4.43 -10.72 18.14
CA ASN A 265 -4.99 -9.42 18.47
C ASN A 265 -4.56 -8.88 19.85
N PHE A 266 -3.38 -9.28 20.32
CA PHE A 266 -2.78 -8.79 21.57
C PHE A 266 -3.03 -7.30 21.84
N GLY A 267 -3.55 -7.00 23.03
CA GLY A 267 -3.95 -5.67 23.46
C GLY A 267 -5.40 -5.31 23.16
N TYR A 268 -6.18 -6.23 22.60
CA TYR A 268 -7.60 -6.07 22.31
C TYR A 268 -8.41 -7.27 22.79
N CYS A 269 -9.55 -7.02 23.42
CA CYS A 269 -10.44 -8.09 23.85
C CYS A 269 -10.83 -9.06 22.72
N PHE A 270 -11.24 -10.27 23.11
CA PHE A 270 -11.70 -11.29 22.17
C PHE A 270 -12.70 -10.77 21.13
N GLY A 271 -12.38 -10.99 19.85
CA GLY A 271 -13.25 -10.61 18.72
C GLY A 271 -13.18 -9.13 18.32
N VAL A 272 -12.35 -8.33 18.98
CA VAL A 272 -12.07 -6.94 18.57
C VAL A 272 -10.93 -6.95 17.56
N THR A 273 -11.20 -6.49 16.34
CA THR A 273 -10.17 -6.32 15.30
C THR A 273 -9.25 -5.15 15.65
N PRO A 274 -7.92 -5.34 15.72
CA PRO A 274 -6.98 -4.24 15.88
C PRO A 274 -7.15 -3.19 14.77
N PRO A 275 -6.97 -1.89 15.06
CA PRO A 275 -6.86 -0.90 14.01
C PRO A 275 -5.71 -1.29 13.09
N THR A 276 -5.97 -1.30 11.79
CA THR A 276 -4.94 -1.51 10.78
C THR A 276 -3.96 -0.33 10.82
N SER A 277 -2.68 -0.63 11.04
CA SER A 277 -1.64 0.39 11.07
C SER A 277 -1.54 1.09 9.72
N ASN A 278 -1.27 2.39 9.73
CA ASN A 278 -1.03 3.14 8.50
C ASN A 278 0.19 2.58 7.77
N ILE A 279 0.27 2.82 6.46
CA ILE A 279 1.39 2.42 5.61
C ILE A 279 1.94 3.64 4.86
N VAL A 280 3.26 3.66 4.61
CA VAL A 280 3.89 4.69 3.79
C VAL A 280 4.23 4.11 2.41
N SER A 281 3.68 4.72 1.36
CA SER A 281 3.98 4.40 -0.04
C SER A 281 4.85 5.48 -0.69
N PHE A 282 5.78 5.08 -1.55
CA PHE A 282 6.65 6.00 -2.30
C PHE A 282 6.17 6.20 -3.75
N SER A 283 6.39 7.39 -4.29
CA SER A 283 6.22 7.73 -5.71
C SER A 283 7.27 8.74 -6.19
N GLY A 284 7.19 9.19 -7.44
CA GLY A 284 8.26 9.92 -8.11
C GLY A 284 9.17 8.93 -8.82
N ARG A 285 10.45 8.89 -8.43
CA ARG A 285 11.39 7.87 -8.92
C ARG A 285 10.96 6.45 -8.52
N THR A 286 11.12 5.49 -9.43
CA THR A 286 10.80 4.08 -9.26
C THR A 286 12.00 3.17 -9.50
N ASN A 287 11.89 1.89 -9.10
CA ASN A 287 12.91 0.89 -9.41
C ASN A 287 13.02 0.56 -10.91
N ALA A 288 12.06 0.97 -11.74
CA ALA A 288 12.15 0.82 -13.19
C ALA A 288 13.10 1.84 -13.82
N ASP A 289 13.35 2.98 -13.17
CA ASP A 289 14.22 4.03 -13.71
C ASP A 289 15.69 3.60 -13.74
N PRO A 290 16.48 4.03 -14.74
CA PRO A 290 17.92 3.76 -14.80
C PRO A 290 18.63 4.30 -13.57
N ALA A 291 19.57 3.57 -12.96
CA ALA A 291 20.21 3.96 -11.70
C ALA A 291 20.76 5.40 -11.72
N LEU A 292 20.55 6.15 -10.63
CA LEU A 292 20.84 7.57 -10.53
C LEU A 292 22.37 7.81 -10.60
N PRO A 293 22.88 8.60 -11.55
CA PRO A 293 24.30 8.90 -11.61
C PRO A 293 24.82 9.62 -10.36
N VAL A 294 26.02 9.28 -9.88
CA VAL A 294 26.69 10.01 -8.80
C VAL A 294 26.82 11.49 -9.18
N GLY A 295 26.44 12.37 -8.26
CA GLY A 295 26.40 13.82 -8.48
C GLY A 295 25.09 14.34 -9.08
N PHE A 296 24.14 13.46 -9.40
CA PHE A 296 22.80 13.85 -9.87
C PHE A 296 21.77 13.72 -8.74
N GLU A 297 20.61 14.34 -8.97
CA GLU A 297 19.49 14.40 -8.04
C GLU A 297 18.24 13.78 -8.65
N ASP A 298 17.28 13.45 -7.78
CA ASP A 298 15.91 13.12 -8.16
C ASP A 298 14.96 13.41 -6.98
N GLN A 299 13.66 13.19 -7.16
CA GLN A 299 12.63 13.42 -6.16
C GLN A 299 11.93 12.13 -5.77
N LEU A 300 11.89 11.85 -4.48
CA LEU A 300 10.97 10.90 -3.88
C LEU A 300 9.79 11.66 -3.23
N PHE A 301 8.61 11.08 -3.36
CA PHE A 301 7.43 11.49 -2.61
C PHE A 301 7.00 10.35 -1.69
N ALA A 302 6.52 10.69 -0.50
CA ALA A 302 5.92 9.76 0.44
C ALA A 302 4.44 10.09 0.61
N THR A 303 3.60 9.08 0.75
CA THR A 303 2.17 9.22 1.03
C THR A 303 1.80 8.24 2.14
N LEU A 304 1.19 8.77 3.20
CA LEU A 304 0.65 7.95 4.29
C LEU A 304 -0.73 7.49 3.88
N ARG A 305 -0.99 6.19 3.98
CA ARG A 305 -2.29 5.60 3.68
C ARG A 305 -2.82 4.87 4.90
N SER A 306 -4.11 4.99 5.13
CA SER A 306 -4.82 4.19 6.14
C SER A 306 -4.66 2.71 5.82
N GLY A 307 -4.21 1.90 6.77
CA GLY A 307 -4.07 0.46 6.55
C GLY A 307 -5.41 -0.24 6.31
N GLY A 308 -6.52 0.38 6.73
CA GLY A 308 -7.86 -0.21 6.63
C GLY A 308 -8.59 0.15 5.36
N THR A 309 -8.45 1.41 4.92
CA THR A 309 -9.19 1.94 3.76
C THR A 309 -8.30 2.18 2.53
N GLY A 310 -6.98 2.27 2.71
CA GLY A 310 -6.04 2.67 1.65
C GLY A 310 -6.09 4.16 1.30
N GLU A 311 -6.96 4.94 1.95
CA GLU A 311 -7.13 6.37 1.74
C GLU A 311 -5.90 7.16 2.23
N THR A 312 -5.61 8.27 1.54
CA THR A 312 -4.52 9.17 1.92
C THR A 312 -4.82 9.85 3.24
N VAL A 313 -3.87 9.76 4.17
CA VAL A 313 -3.90 10.46 5.45
C VAL A 313 -2.96 11.66 5.35
N SER A 314 -3.48 12.86 5.62
CA SER A 314 -2.67 14.08 5.61
C SER A 314 -1.63 14.03 6.74
N THR A 315 -0.36 14.22 6.40
CA THR A 315 0.75 14.16 7.36
C THR A 315 1.96 14.94 6.85
N THR A 316 2.96 15.09 7.70
CA THR A 316 4.30 15.53 7.32
C THR A 316 5.28 14.38 7.44
N PHE A 317 6.33 14.38 6.60
CA PHE A 317 7.36 13.36 6.62
C PHE A 317 8.69 13.92 7.10
N THR A 318 9.34 13.17 7.98
CA THR A 318 10.77 13.32 8.26
C THR A 318 11.53 12.36 7.36
N TRP A 319 12.54 12.87 6.65
CA TRP A 319 13.37 12.11 5.73
C TRP A 319 14.75 11.85 6.33
N SER A 320 15.31 10.67 6.07
CA SER A 320 16.69 10.33 6.43
C SER A 320 17.29 9.34 5.43
N SER A 321 18.62 9.33 5.32
CA SER A 321 19.37 8.30 4.58
C SER A 321 20.05 7.37 5.56
N GLU A 322 19.76 6.07 5.47
CA GLU A 322 20.43 5.04 6.28
C GLU A 322 21.82 4.70 5.74
N THR A 323 22.09 5.09 4.48
CA THR A 323 23.36 4.93 3.79
C THR A 323 23.89 6.29 3.32
N PRO A 324 24.27 7.20 4.23
CA PRO A 324 24.60 8.59 3.90
C PRO A 324 25.87 8.74 3.04
N THR A 325 26.70 7.71 2.93
CA THR A 325 27.85 7.68 2.01
C THR A 325 27.44 7.42 0.55
N LEU A 326 26.26 6.83 0.32
CA LEU A 326 25.76 6.52 -1.02
C LEU A 326 24.75 7.55 -1.53
N ALA A 327 23.91 8.10 -0.66
CA ALA A 327 22.97 9.17 -1.03
C ALA A 327 22.58 10.04 0.17
N SER A 328 22.28 11.31 -0.09
CA SER A 328 21.61 12.22 0.85
C SER A 328 20.15 12.44 0.44
N VAL A 329 19.30 12.86 1.38
CA VAL A 329 17.92 13.29 1.13
C VAL A 329 17.62 14.59 1.89
N ASP A 330 16.96 15.55 1.24
CA ASP A 330 16.52 16.80 1.89
C ASP A 330 15.10 16.68 2.48
N ALA A 331 14.66 17.70 3.22
CA ALA A 331 13.34 17.71 3.85
C ALA A 331 12.16 17.68 2.87
N ARG A 332 12.39 17.98 1.58
CA ARG A 332 11.38 17.92 0.52
C ARG A 332 11.34 16.54 -0.13
N GLY A 333 12.29 15.65 0.16
CA GLY A 333 12.45 14.35 -0.49
C GLY A 333 13.35 14.39 -1.74
N VAL A 334 14.12 15.47 -1.94
CA VAL A 334 15.14 15.51 -3.02
C VAL A 334 16.30 14.63 -2.59
N VAL A 335 16.58 13.58 -3.36
CA VAL A 335 17.71 12.68 -3.15
C VAL A 335 18.89 13.10 -4.02
N ARG A 336 20.12 12.94 -3.53
CA ARG A 336 21.35 13.15 -4.30
C ARG A 336 22.25 11.93 -4.18
N ALA A 337 22.69 11.38 -5.30
CA ALA A 337 23.66 10.27 -5.30
C ALA A 337 25.07 10.78 -4.97
N LEU A 338 25.74 10.12 -4.02
CA LEU A 338 27.06 10.46 -3.49
C LEU A 338 28.10 9.36 -3.76
N GLY A 339 27.66 8.11 -3.87
CA GLY A 339 28.47 6.95 -4.22
C GLY A 339 27.64 5.97 -5.06
N ALA A 340 28.29 4.98 -5.69
CA ALA A 340 27.61 3.95 -6.46
C ALA A 340 27.20 2.77 -5.58
N GLY A 341 26.03 2.18 -5.85
CA GLY A 341 25.45 1.09 -5.07
C GLY A 341 23.94 1.26 -4.89
N THR A 342 23.38 0.59 -3.88
CA THR A 342 21.96 0.76 -3.51
C THR A 342 21.88 1.48 -2.18
N ALA A 343 21.45 2.75 -2.21
CA ALA A 343 21.19 3.54 -1.02
C ALA A 343 19.82 3.19 -0.40
N VAL A 344 19.64 3.42 0.90
CA VAL A 344 18.37 3.21 1.60
C VAL A 344 17.88 4.54 2.17
N ILE A 345 16.74 5.01 1.68
CA ILE A 345 16.11 6.27 2.09
C ILE A 345 14.87 5.97 2.93
N ARG A 346 14.78 6.55 4.12
CA ARG A 346 13.64 6.38 5.04
C ARG A 346 12.75 7.61 5.05
N ALA A 347 11.44 7.37 5.02
CA ALA A 347 10.42 8.35 5.36
C ALA A 347 9.68 7.92 6.62
N THR A 348 9.44 8.86 7.54
CA THR A 348 8.70 8.64 8.79
C THR A 348 7.61 9.69 8.91
N ALA A 349 6.35 9.25 8.97
CA ALA A 349 5.19 10.10 9.16
C ALA A 349 5.08 10.57 10.62
N SER A 350 4.29 11.63 10.86
CA SER A 350 4.09 12.20 12.20
C SER A 350 3.47 11.24 13.23
N ASP A 351 2.80 10.18 12.79
CA ASP A 351 2.23 9.12 13.64
C ASP A 351 3.24 8.01 14.00
N GLY A 352 4.50 8.14 13.57
CA GLY A 352 5.56 7.16 13.76
C GLY A 352 5.64 6.08 12.67
N THR A 353 4.66 6.01 11.76
CA THR A 353 4.68 5.06 10.65
C THR A 353 5.89 5.33 9.75
N THR A 354 6.66 4.30 9.44
CA THR A 354 7.89 4.42 8.65
C THR A 354 7.95 3.42 7.50
N SER A 355 8.59 3.80 6.41
CA SER A 355 8.96 2.90 5.31
C SER A 355 10.29 3.34 4.70
N THR A 356 10.94 2.42 3.99
CA THR A 356 12.23 2.64 3.33
C THR A 356 12.13 2.41 1.82
N TYR A 357 12.92 3.16 1.06
CA TYR A 357 13.02 3.08 -0.39
C TYR A 357 14.46 2.73 -0.82
N PRO A 358 14.67 1.66 -1.60
CA PRO A 358 15.98 1.34 -2.17
C PRO A 358 16.26 2.22 -3.41
N LEU A 359 17.28 3.07 -3.35
CA LEU A 359 17.70 3.94 -4.45
C LEU A 359 18.95 3.36 -5.13
N ARG A 360 18.80 2.88 -6.37
CA ARG A 360 19.95 2.44 -7.19
C ARG A 360 20.73 3.64 -7.71
N THR A 361 22.05 3.62 -7.52
CA THR A 361 23.00 4.66 -7.92
C THR A 361 24.18 4.07 -8.70
N ARG A 362 24.76 4.82 -9.64
CA ARG A 362 25.86 4.35 -10.50
C ARG A 362 26.87 5.45 -10.81
N VAL A 363 28.09 5.07 -11.18
CA VAL A 363 29.02 6.01 -11.85
C VAL A 363 28.64 6.07 -13.32
N ALA A 364 28.28 7.24 -13.82
CA ALA A 364 28.06 7.46 -15.26
C ALA A 364 29.40 7.78 -15.95
N SER A 365 29.57 7.27 -17.17
CA SER A 365 30.80 7.45 -17.96
C SER A 365 30.53 8.30 -19.19
N ALA A 366 31.46 9.19 -19.52
CA ALA A 366 31.42 9.95 -20.77
C ALA A 366 31.71 9.02 -21.96
N SER A 367 31.22 9.38 -23.14
CA SER A 367 31.60 8.66 -24.35
C SER A 367 33.08 8.84 -24.65
N THR A 368 33.73 7.77 -25.10
CA THR A 368 35.10 7.83 -25.64
C THR A 368 35.13 8.01 -27.16
N THR A 369 33.96 8.01 -27.81
CA THR A 369 33.81 8.05 -29.28
C THR A 369 33.08 9.28 -29.79
N ALA A 370 32.28 9.94 -28.94
CA ALA A 370 31.62 11.19 -29.31
C ALA A 370 32.64 12.32 -29.47
N ALA A 371 32.53 13.05 -30.57
CA ALA A 371 33.33 14.23 -30.84
C ALA A 371 32.50 15.48 -30.55
N TYR A 372 32.54 15.97 -29.31
CA TYR A 372 31.88 17.23 -28.99
C TYR A 372 32.80 18.42 -29.30
N ALA A 373 32.43 19.21 -30.30
CA ALA A 373 33.10 20.44 -30.69
C ALA A 373 32.08 21.43 -31.29
N GLY A 374 32.46 22.70 -31.48
CA GLY A 374 31.66 23.64 -32.26
C GLY A 374 30.33 24.07 -31.63
N ASN A 375 30.12 23.87 -30.31
CA ASN A 375 28.87 24.28 -29.65
C ASN A 375 28.53 25.76 -29.87
N THR A 376 29.54 26.63 -30.04
CA THR A 376 29.37 28.03 -30.41
C THR A 376 30.25 28.40 -31.61
N GLU A 377 30.31 27.50 -32.60
CA GLU A 377 31.09 27.66 -33.85
C GLU A 377 30.83 29.00 -34.55
N PHE A 378 29.57 29.46 -34.54
CA PHE A 378 29.14 30.71 -35.16
C PHE A 378 29.07 31.89 -34.18
N GLY A 379 29.67 31.74 -32.99
CA GLY A 379 29.71 32.77 -31.95
C GLY A 379 28.73 32.51 -30.81
N ASP A 380 29.06 33.06 -29.64
CA ASP A 380 28.15 33.09 -28.49
C ASP A 380 27.06 34.15 -28.75
N PRO A 381 25.76 33.80 -28.75
CA PRO A 381 24.69 34.80 -28.82
C PRO A 381 24.80 35.84 -27.71
N THR A 382 24.58 37.11 -28.03
CA THR A 382 24.68 38.20 -27.04
C THR A 382 23.64 39.29 -27.29
N ASP A 383 23.07 39.84 -26.23
CA ASP A 383 22.22 41.05 -26.27
C ASP A 383 22.99 42.32 -25.87
N GLY A 384 24.32 42.21 -25.73
CA GLY A 384 25.18 43.29 -25.26
C GLY A 384 25.12 43.54 -23.74
N ASN A 385 24.37 42.73 -22.97
CA ASN A 385 24.25 42.83 -21.52
C ASN A 385 24.74 41.57 -20.80
N ALA A 386 26.03 41.50 -20.48
CA ALA A 386 26.60 40.36 -19.75
C ALA A 386 26.25 40.32 -18.24
N SER A 387 25.40 41.23 -17.72
CA SER A 387 25.21 41.40 -16.27
C SER A 387 24.16 40.48 -15.64
N ASP A 388 23.30 39.86 -16.45
CA ASP A 388 22.22 38.97 -16.02
C ASP A 388 22.45 37.49 -16.38
N GLU A 389 23.53 37.18 -17.10
CA GLU A 389 23.84 35.84 -17.57
C GLU A 389 25.01 35.15 -16.87
N VAL A 390 24.89 33.82 -16.73
CA VAL A 390 25.99 32.92 -16.38
C VAL A 390 26.24 32.01 -17.58
N ILE A 391 27.40 32.17 -18.22
CA ILE A 391 27.82 31.29 -19.32
C ILE A 391 28.42 30.00 -18.76
N ILE A 392 27.81 28.87 -19.11
CA ILE A 392 28.25 27.54 -18.70
C ILE A 392 28.65 26.75 -19.95
N ARG A 393 29.90 26.27 -19.99
CA ARG A 393 30.46 25.55 -21.14
C ARG A 393 30.71 24.09 -20.77
N ARG A 394 29.97 23.20 -21.40
CA ARG A 394 30.17 21.74 -21.31
C ARG A 394 30.67 21.20 -22.63
N ALA A 395 31.12 19.95 -22.60
CA ALA A 395 31.40 19.24 -23.83
C ALA A 395 30.13 19.19 -24.69
N GLU A 396 29.00 18.83 -24.09
CA GLU A 396 27.77 18.51 -24.81
C GLU A 396 27.01 19.75 -25.33
N TYR A 397 27.17 20.91 -24.69
CA TYR A 397 26.52 22.17 -25.07
C TYR A 397 27.14 23.37 -24.33
N THR A 398 26.86 24.57 -24.80
CA THR A 398 27.08 25.84 -24.09
C THR A 398 25.74 26.48 -23.77
N THR A 399 25.56 27.05 -22.59
CA THR A 399 24.33 27.79 -22.23
C THR A 399 24.65 29.14 -21.61
N SER A 400 23.85 30.14 -21.96
CA SER A 400 23.68 31.37 -21.18
C SER A 400 22.47 31.21 -20.28
N PHE A 401 22.69 31.25 -18.97
CA PHE A 401 21.64 31.09 -17.97
C PHE A 401 21.28 32.42 -17.33
N ASP A 402 20.00 32.79 -17.41
CA ASP A 402 19.49 34.00 -16.75
C ASP A 402 19.13 33.66 -15.30
N VAL A 403 19.95 34.17 -14.37
CA VAL A 403 19.79 33.93 -12.93
C VAL A 403 18.55 34.63 -12.34
N THR A 404 18.03 35.65 -13.03
CA THR A 404 16.80 36.36 -12.61
C THR A 404 15.54 35.66 -13.09
N ARG A 405 15.55 35.05 -14.28
CA ARG A 405 14.43 34.26 -14.80
C ARG A 405 14.46 32.81 -14.34
N GLY A 406 15.61 32.30 -13.88
CA GLY A 406 15.76 30.90 -13.48
C GLY A 406 15.60 29.92 -14.64
N ILE A 407 15.87 30.36 -15.87
CA ILE A 407 15.84 29.58 -17.11
C ILE A 407 16.95 30.07 -18.06
N PRO A 408 17.35 29.27 -19.06
CA PRO A 408 18.32 29.73 -20.06
C PRO A 408 17.82 30.93 -20.88
N ASN A 409 18.72 31.87 -21.19
CA ASN A 409 18.58 32.79 -22.32
C ASN A 409 18.60 31.98 -23.62
N TRP A 410 19.66 31.17 -23.75
CA TRP A 410 19.87 30.28 -24.87
C TRP A 410 20.77 29.10 -24.48
N VAL A 411 20.69 28.05 -25.28
CA VAL A 411 21.58 26.90 -25.28
C VAL A 411 22.01 26.66 -26.72
N SER A 412 23.31 26.47 -26.93
CA SER A 412 23.92 26.27 -28.24
C SER A 412 24.72 24.98 -28.25
N TYR A 413 24.58 24.21 -29.33
CA TYR A 413 25.20 22.90 -29.46
C TYR A 413 25.37 22.48 -30.93
N ALA A 414 26.44 21.73 -31.21
CA ALA A 414 26.58 21.00 -32.46
C ALA A 414 25.92 19.61 -32.33
N LEU A 415 25.48 19.06 -33.45
CA LEU A 415 24.87 17.75 -33.54
C LEU A 415 25.40 17.01 -34.78
N ASP A 416 26.03 15.88 -34.50
CA ASP A 416 26.52 14.94 -35.51
C ASP A 416 26.22 13.48 -35.10
N LEU A 417 26.50 12.54 -36.01
CA LEU A 417 26.24 11.12 -35.81
C LEU A 417 26.97 10.49 -34.61
N THR A 418 28.15 11.01 -34.24
CA THR A 418 29.00 10.48 -33.16
C THR A 418 28.41 10.72 -31.77
N HIS A 419 27.49 11.67 -31.62
CA HIS A 419 26.83 11.99 -30.35
C HIS A 419 25.76 10.96 -29.98
N LEU A 420 25.40 10.08 -30.91
CA LEU A 420 24.34 9.10 -30.74
C LEU A 420 24.89 7.70 -30.47
N GLY A 421 24.16 6.96 -29.65
CA GLY A 421 24.52 5.62 -29.24
C GLY A 421 23.33 4.83 -28.72
N SER A 422 23.58 3.96 -27.74
CA SER A 422 22.58 3.05 -27.16
C SER A 422 22.20 3.38 -25.73
N GLU A 423 22.71 4.49 -25.18
CA GLU A 423 22.38 4.89 -23.81
C GLU A 423 20.91 5.26 -23.70
N ASP A 424 20.24 4.69 -22.71
CA ASP A 424 18.88 5.04 -22.35
C ASP A 424 18.80 6.42 -21.72
N ARG A 425 17.62 7.04 -21.83
CA ARG A 425 17.32 8.32 -21.18
C ARG A 425 17.55 8.23 -19.67
N CYS A 426 18.33 9.15 -19.10
CA CYS A 426 18.69 9.11 -17.68
C CYS A 426 17.52 9.41 -16.71
N ASP A 427 16.63 10.32 -17.11
CA ASP A 427 15.52 10.85 -16.28
C ASP A 427 15.97 11.36 -14.89
N CYS A 428 17.17 11.94 -14.85
CA CYS A 428 17.87 12.34 -13.63
C CYS A 428 18.01 13.87 -13.48
N TYR A 429 16.88 14.59 -13.49
CA TYR A 429 16.88 16.06 -13.37
C TYR A 429 17.63 16.56 -12.14
N THR A 430 18.60 17.44 -12.36
CA THR A 430 19.48 17.89 -11.28
C THR A 430 19.87 19.35 -11.42
N TYR A 431 20.23 20.00 -10.31
CA TYR A 431 20.80 21.34 -10.37
C TYR A 431 22.10 21.34 -11.17
N ASP A 432 22.41 22.50 -11.74
CA ASP A 432 23.71 22.72 -12.35
C ASP A 432 24.73 23.16 -11.28
N PRO A 433 25.82 22.40 -11.05
CA PRO A 433 26.82 22.76 -10.05
C PRO A 433 27.67 23.99 -10.39
N GLU A 434 27.62 24.47 -11.62
CA GLU A 434 28.30 25.70 -12.06
C GLU A 434 27.46 26.96 -11.81
N LEU A 435 26.19 26.80 -11.44
CA LEU A 435 25.37 27.94 -11.00
C LEU A 435 25.70 28.35 -9.56
N PRO A 436 25.61 29.66 -9.24
CA PRO A 436 25.72 30.13 -7.86
C PRO A 436 24.71 29.44 -6.95
N ALA A 437 25.10 29.13 -5.71
CA ALA A 437 24.27 28.38 -4.77
C ALA A 437 22.89 29.02 -4.51
N ALA A 438 22.79 30.35 -4.57
CA ALA A 438 21.53 31.09 -4.44
C ALA A 438 20.53 30.81 -5.58
N ASN A 439 21.03 30.38 -6.74
CA ASN A 439 20.26 30.08 -7.95
C ASN A 439 20.07 28.58 -8.16
N LYS A 440 20.34 27.76 -7.12
CA LYS A 440 20.12 26.32 -7.18
C LYS A 440 18.63 26.03 -7.44
N ILE A 441 18.37 25.32 -8.55
CA ILE A 441 17.05 24.80 -8.92
C ILE A 441 17.08 23.28 -8.81
N THR A 442 16.04 22.70 -8.23
CA THR A 442 15.88 21.26 -7.97
C THR A 442 14.56 20.75 -8.53
N THR A 443 14.41 19.42 -8.57
CA THR A 443 13.19 18.76 -9.04
C THR A 443 11.95 19.22 -8.25
N ALA A 444 12.10 19.47 -6.95
CA ALA A 444 11.07 20.05 -6.07
C ALA A 444 10.57 21.43 -6.52
N ASP A 445 11.40 22.24 -7.16
CA ASP A 445 11.01 23.58 -7.61
C ASP A 445 10.10 23.52 -8.85
N TYR A 446 10.16 22.43 -9.63
CA TYR A 446 9.25 22.14 -10.75
C TYR A 446 8.02 21.31 -10.35
N THR A 447 8.03 20.65 -9.19
CA THR A 447 6.93 19.80 -8.75
C THR A 447 5.63 20.61 -8.62
N GLY A 448 4.55 20.12 -9.24
CA GLY A 448 3.24 20.79 -9.22
C GLY A 448 3.11 21.97 -10.19
N ALA A 449 4.11 22.23 -11.06
CA ALA A 449 4.09 23.33 -12.01
C ALA A 449 2.81 23.36 -12.86
N GLY A 450 2.39 22.20 -13.41
CA GLY A 450 1.20 22.13 -14.25
C GLY A 450 -0.10 22.42 -13.50
N THR A 451 -0.21 21.94 -12.25
CA THR A 451 -1.36 22.26 -11.39
C THR A 451 -1.45 23.75 -11.12
N ALA A 452 -0.32 24.41 -10.83
CA ALA A 452 -0.28 25.85 -10.58
C ALA A 452 -0.60 26.69 -11.82
N ALA A 453 -0.13 26.25 -13.00
CA ALA A 453 -0.35 26.97 -14.26
C ALA A 453 -1.72 26.71 -14.91
N GLY A 454 -2.45 25.67 -14.49
CA GLY A 454 -3.74 25.29 -15.05
C GLY A 454 -3.67 24.48 -16.35
N TYR A 455 -2.48 24.04 -16.76
CA TYR A 455 -2.23 23.16 -17.91
C TYR A 455 -0.97 22.32 -17.68
N SER A 456 -0.81 21.20 -18.39
CA SER A 456 0.34 20.31 -18.19
C SER A 456 1.65 21.01 -18.60
N ILE A 457 2.62 21.01 -17.70
CA ILE A 457 3.97 21.54 -17.91
C ILE A 457 4.97 20.40 -17.74
N ASP A 458 5.81 20.23 -18.77
CA ASP A 458 6.96 19.34 -18.76
C ASP A 458 8.24 20.11 -18.39
N ARG A 459 9.26 19.37 -17.94
CA ARG A 459 10.64 19.85 -17.87
C ARG A 459 11.25 19.79 -19.28
N GLY A 460 10.99 20.82 -20.07
CA GLY A 460 11.34 20.91 -21.49
C GLY A 460 12.84 21.08 -21.69
N HIS A 461 13.43 20.26 -22.55
CA HIS A 461 14.86 20.32 -22.87
C HIS A 461 15.12 21.30 -24.01
N LEU A 462 16.22 22.06 -23.95
CA LEU A 462 16.72 22.82 -25.10
C LEU A 462 17.72 22.01 -25.93
N VAL A 463 18.61 21.26 -25.26
CA VAL A 463 19.39 20.14 -25.81
C VAL A 463 18.70 18.84 -25.44
N ARG A 464 18.17 18.13 -26.43
CA ARG A 464 17.41 16.90 -26.22
C ARG A 464 18.29 15.78 -25.68
N SER A 465 17.80 15.02 -24.71
CA SER A 465 18.49 13.82 -24.20
C SER A 465 18.83 12.81 -25.30
N PHE A 466 17.95 12.61 -26.28
CA PHE A 466 18.18 11.67 -27.38
C PHE A 466 19.40 12.06 -28.25
N ASP A 467 19.72 13.35 -28.32
CA ASP A 467 20.84 13.89 -29.10
C ASP A 467 22.20 13.62 -28.41
N ARG A 468 22.20 13.06 -27.20
CA ARG A 468 23.39 12.74 -26.38
C ARG A 468 23.27 11.33 -25.82
N THR A 469 23.42 10.32 -26.67
CA THR A 469 23.22 8.90 -26.29
C THR A 469 24.47 8.04 -26.48
N ALA A 470 25.61 8.66 -26.81
CA ALA A 470 26.90 8.00 -26.94
C ALA A 470 27.54 7.60 -25.60
N GLY A 471 27.16 8.23 -24.49
CA GLY A 471 27.67 7.94 -23.15
C GLY A 471 26.66 8.29 -22.06
N ALA A 472 26.66 7.51 -20.96
CA ALA A 472 25.77 7.71 -19.81
C ALA A 472 25.91 9.08 -19.16
N LEU A 473 27.13 9.64 -19.09
CA LEU A 473 27.36 10.96 -18.53
C LEU A 473 26.94 12.06 -19.49
N ASP A 474 27.20 11.87 -20.79
CA ASP A 474 26.78 12.78 -21.84
C ASP A 474 25.26 12.97 -21.82
N ASN A 475 24.51 11.86 -21.74
CA ASN A 475 23.06 11.87 -21.62
C ASN A 475 22.61 12.55 -20.33
N ALA A 476 23.20 12.16 -19.19
CA ALA A 476 22.84 12.72 -17.90
C ALA A 476 23.01 14.25 -17.88
N ARG A 477 24.04 14.81 -18.50
CA ARG A 477 24.29 16.26 -18.53
C ARG A 477 23.20 17.07 -19.25
N THR A 478 22.37 16.46 -20.09
CA THR A 478 21.19 17.15 -20.66
C THR A 478 20.11 17.42 -19.62
N PHE A 479 20.17 16.77 -18.45
CA PHE A 479 19.19 16.90 -17.36
C PHE A 479 19.53 17.99 -16.33
N HIS A 480 20.61 18.75 -16.52
CA HIS A 480 20.88 19.92 -15.70
C HIS A 480 19.79 20.98 -15.93
N PHE A 481 19.29 21.61 -14.86
CA PHE A 481 18.27 22.67 -14.98
C PHE A 481 18.72 23.90 -15.76
N SER A 482 20.02 24.07 -16.01
CA SER A 482 20.57 25.05 -16.96
C SER A 482 20.30 24.71 -18.43
N ASN A 483 19.67 23.58 -18.73
CA ASN A 483 19.20 23.18 -20.05
C ASN A 483 17.67 23.00 -20.10
N ILE A 484 16.96 23.35 -19.02
CA ILE A 484 15.54 23.04 -18.85
C ILE A 484 14.70 24.31 -18.74
N ILE A 485 13.55 24.30 -19.40
CA ILE A 485 12.51 25.32 -19.29
C ILE A 485 11.17 24.71 -18.85
N PRO A 486 10.29 25.45 -18.16
CA PRO A 486 8.89 25.05 -18.00
C PRO A 486 8.19 25.13 -19.37
N GLN A 487 7.96 23.99 -20.00
CA GLN A 487 7.39 23.91 -21.35
C GLN A 487 5.98 23.30 -21.29
N ALA A 488 5.02 23.90 -21.98
CA ALA A 488 3.70 23.30 -22.14
C ALA A 488 3.85 21.92 -22.77
N ALA A 489 3.20 20.90 -22.19
CA ALA A 489 3.36 19.52 -22.64
C ALA A 489 2.96 19.32 -24.11
N ASP A 490 1.97 20.09 -24.59
CA ASP A 490 1.54 20.06 -25.99
C ASP A 490 2.58 20.67 -26.94
N ASN A 491 3.35 21.66 -26.50
CA ASN A 491 4.49 22.17 -27.25
C ASN A 491 5.63 21.14 -27.25
N ASN A 492 6.07 20.71 -26.07
CA ASN A 492 7.18 19.78 -25.86
C ASN A 492 7.00 18.45 -26.62
N GLN A 493 5.82 17.84 -26.51
CA GLN A 493 5.52 16.52 -27.08
C GLN A 493 4.96 16.58 -28.52
N GLY A 494 4.80 17.77 -29.08
CA GLY A 494 4.21 18.00 -30.40
C GLY A 494 5.20 18.66 -31.36
N PRO A 495 5.01 19.94 -31.73
CA PRO A 495 5.86 20.61 -32.70
C PRO A 495 7.33 20.66 -32.29
N TRP A 496 7.66 20.80 -30.99
CA TRP A 496 9.04 20.82 -30.53
C TRP A 496 9.76 19.48 -30.77
N ALA A 497 9.21 18.37 -30.25
CA ALA A 497 9.77 17.03 -30.44
C ALA A 497 9.89 16.62 -31.92
N THR A 498 8.94 17.03 -32.77
CA THR A 498 8.99 16.74 -34.21
C THR A 498 10.06 17.55 -34.94
N LEU A 499 10.33 18.80 -34.54
CA LEU A 499 11.47 19.57 -35.03
C LEU A 499 12.79 18.95 -34.57
N GLU A 500 12.91 18.58 -33.30
CA GLU A 500 14.13 17.93 -32.79
C GLU A 500 14.43 16.63 -33.54
N THR A 501 13.40 15.83 -33.82
CA THR A 501 13.53 14.61 -34.63
C THR A 501 13.99 14.93 -36.05
N TYR A 502 13.43 15.97 -36.68
CA TYR A 502 13.88 16.40 -38.01
C TYR A 502 15.37 16.79 -38.02
N LEU A 503 15.83 17.59 -37.05
CA LEU A 503 17.24 18.00 -36.96
C LEU A 503 18.17 16.81 -36.73
N THR A 504 17.74 15.87 -35.89
CA THR A 504 18.46 14.60 -35.67
C THR A 504 18.56 13.78 -36.96
N ASP A 505 17.47 13.66 -37.72
CA ASP A 505 17.46 12.95 -39.00
C ASP A 505 18.39 13.62 -40.03
N GLN A 506 18.53 14.94 -40.01
CA GLN A 506 19.49 15.64 -40.88
C GLN A 506 20.93 15.25 -40.53
N ALA A 507 21.27 15.21 -39.24
CA ALA A 507 22.61 14.80 -38.79
C ALA A 507 22.91 13.33 -39.12
N ILE A 508 21.96 12.42 -38.89
CA ILE A 508 22.17 10.97 -39.07
C ILE A 508 22.03 10.55 -40.54
N LEU A 509 20.88 10.84 -41.16
CA LEU A 509 20.47 10.23 -42.42
C LEU A 509 20.96 11.01 -43.63
N SER A 510 21.11 12.33 -43.47
CA SER A 510 21.51 13.23 -44.55
C SER A 510 23.00 13.60 -44.52
N GLY A 511 23.75 13.06 -43.54
CA GLY A 511 25.19 13.30 -43.37
C GLY A 511 25.48 14.79 -43.23
N LYS A 512 24.67 15.51 -42.45
CA LYS A 512 24.87 16.93 -42.17
C LYS A 512 25.60 17.12 -40.84
N GLU A 513 26.28 18.24 -40.74
CA GLU A 513 26.67 18.83 -39.46
C GLU A 513 25.59 19.86 -39.10
N VAL A 514 25.00 19.77 -37.91
CA VAL A 514 23.89 20.64 -37.51
C VAL A 514 24.28 21.47 -36.30
N TYR A 515 24.25 22.79 -36.43
CA TYR A 515 24.55 23.73 -35.35
C TYR A 515 23.26 24.36 -34.88
N VAL A 516 22.89 24.16 -33.62
CA VAL A 516 21.59 24.56 -33.07
C VAL A 516 21.77 25.58 -31.96
N ILE A 517 20.98 26.65 -32.01
CA ILE A 517 20.81 27.62 -30.94
C ILE A 517 19.32 27.62 -30.58
N ALA A 518 19.01 27.39 -29.30
CA ALA A 518 17.63 27.30 -28.83
C ALA A 518 17.45 28.08 -27.54
N GLY A 519 16.27 28.64 -27.32
CA GLY A 519 15.99 29.41 -26.12
C GLY A 519 14.51 29.67 -25.90
N ALA A 520 14.22 30.48 -24.89
CA ALA A 520 12.86 30.83 -24.53
C ALA A 520 12.77 32.26 -23.99
N THR A 521 11.69 32.96 -24.34
CA THR A 521 11.50 34.38 -24.02
C THR A 521 10.04 34.70 -23.68
N GLY A 522 9.82 35.93 -23.22
CA GLY A 522 8.56 36.38 -22.64
C GLY A 522 8.24 35.70 -21.31
N SER A 523 7.07 36.01 -20.74
CA SER A 523 6.64 35.48 -19.45
C SER A 523 5.14 35.25 -19.41
N LYS A 524 4.74 34.09 -18.87
CA LYS A 524 3.36 33.73 -18.48
C LYS A 524 3.23 33.66 -16.95
N GLY A 525 4.13 34.33 -16.22
CA GLY A 525 4.28 34.19 -14.78
C GLY A 525 5.42 33.23 -14.40
N THR A 526 5.41 32.73 -13.17
CA THR A 526 6.46 31.84 -12.65
C THR A 526 5.86 30.54 -12.12
N VAL A 527 6.66 29.47 -12.13
CA VAL A 527 6.29 28.18 -11.55
C VAL A 527 5.86 28.39 -10.09
N LYS A 528 4.65 27.92 -9.76
CA LYS A 528 3.99 28.08 -8.44
C LYS A 528 3.79 29.54 -7.98
N GLY A 529 4.05 30.54 -8.82
CA GLY A 529 3.99 31.96 -8.45
C GLY A 529 5.09 32.41 -7.46
N GLU A 530 6.19 31.65 -7.35
CA GLU A 530 7.25 31.90 -6.35
C GLU A 530 8.30 32.92 -6.79
N GLY A 531 8.24 33.42 -8.03
CA GLY A 531 9.23 34.38 -8.54
C GLY A 531 10.59 33.77 -8.91
N ARG A 532 10.73 32.43 -8.88
CA ARG A 532 12.03 31.73 -9.03
C ARG A 532 12.32 31.20 -10.43
N ILE A 533 11.29 30.71 -11.14
CA ILE A 533 11.44 30.07 -12.45
C ILE A 533 10.34 30.61 -13.36
N THR A 534 10.71 31.42 -14.34
CA THR A 534 9.78 31.98 -15.33
C THR A 534 9.23 30.89 -16.23
N ILE A 535 7.91 30.93 -16.46
CA ILE A 535 7.27 30.14 -17.51
C ILE A 535 7.33 30.99 -18.78
N PRO A 536 8.15 30.64 -19.79
CA PRO A 536 8.30 31.46 -20.98
C PRO A 536 7.01 31.52 -21.79
N ALA A 537 6.79 32.63 -22.49
CA ALA A 537 5.63 32.77 -23.37
C ALA A 537 5.85 32.08 -24.72
N GLN A 538 7.09 32.07 -25.20
CA GLN A 538 7.51 31.53 -26.48
C GLN A 538 8.81 30.74 -26.34
N VAL A 539 8.95 29.71 -27.17
CA VAL A 539 10.19 28.94 -27.33
C VAL A 539 10.65 29.06 -28.77
N TRP A 540 11.96 29.19 -28.98
CA TRP A 540 12.54 29.43 -30.30
C TRP A 540 13.74 28.52 -30.54
N LYS A 541 14.02 28.23 -31.81
CA LYS A 541 15.18 27.43 -32.24
C LYS A 541 15.65 27.89 -33.61
N VAL A 542 16.95 28.10 -33.75
CA VAL A 542 17.66 28.35 -35.00
C VAL A 542 18.63 27.20 -35.22
N ALA A 543 18.68 26.65 -36.43
CA ALA A 543 19.61 25.59 -36.80
C ALA A 543 20.24 25.87 -38.16
N LEU A 544 21.56 25.72 -38.24
CA LEU A 544 22.33 25.75 -39.48
C LEU A 544 22.70 24.31 -39.87
N LEU A 545 22.35 23.93 -41.09
CA LEU A 545 22.58 22.60 -41.64
C LEU A 545 23.65 22.73 -42.72
N LEU A 546 24.84 22.22 -42.43
CA LEU A 546 25.98 22.21 -43.34
C LEU A 546 26.32 20.78 -43.77
N PRO A 547 27.06 20.57 -44.88
CA PRO A 547 27.67 19.27 -45.15
C PRO A 547 28.46 18.75 -43.93
N ARG A 548 28.58 17.43 -43.79
CA ARG A 548 29.38 16.81 -42.72
C ARG A 548 30.77 17.43 -42.64
N ASP A 549 31.26 17.60 -41.40
CA ASP A 549 32.60 18.12 -41.10
C ASP A 549 32.85 19.57 -41.58
N ALA A 550 31.80 20.28 -42.02
CA ALA A 550 31.88 21.70 -42.33
C ALA A 550 31.51 22.56 -41.11
N GLY A 551 32.11 23.74 -41.02
CA GLY A 551 31.88 24.73 -39.96
C GLY A 551 32.00 26.14 -40.51
N LEU A 552 32.28 27.11 -39.64
CA LEU A 552 32.34 28.53 -39.97
C LEU A 552 33.29 28.79 -41.15
N SER A 553 34.47 28.17 -41.15
CA SER A 553 35.49 28.36 -42.19
C SER A 553 35.06 27.88 -43.58
N SER A 554 34.03 27.03 -43.65
CA SER A 554 33.50 26.49 -44.91
C SER A 554 32.44 27.39 -45.54
N VAL A 555 31.91 28.37 -44.80
CA VAL A 555 30.86 29.27 -45.27
C VAL A 555 31.48 30.44 -46.03
N THR A 556 31.29 30.44 -47.34
CA THR A 556 31.78 31.52 -48.23
C THR A 556 30.65 32.33 -48.85
N ASN A 557 29.44 31.79 -48.83
CA ASN A 557 28.20 32.41 -49.29
C ASN A 557 27.03 31.91 -48.42
N ALA A 558 26.01 32.75 -48.21
CA ALA A 558 24.79 32.34 -47.52
C ALA A 558 24.10 31.13 -48.19
N ALA A 559 24.27 30.92 -49.51
CA ALA A 559 23.75 29.74 -50.20
C ALA A 559 24.39 28.41 -49.76
N ASP A 560 25.55 28.45 -49.09
CA ASP A 560 26.25 27.26 -48.58
C ASP A 560 25.54 26.63 -47.37
N VAL A 561 24.64 27.39 -46.73
CA VAL A 561 24.00 27.04 -45.46
C VAL A 561 22.50 26.90 -45.65
N GLN A 562 21.94 25.78 -45.22
CA GLN A 562 20.51 25.63 -45.04
C GLN A 562 20.12 26.05 -43.62
N VAL A 563 19.10 26.88 -43.48
CA VAL A 563 18.63 27.42 -42.20
C VAL A 563 17.30 26.79 -41.84
N VAL A 564 17.07 26.58 -40.54
CA VAL A 564 15.74 26.41 -39.95
C VAL A 564 15.62 27.38 -38.78
N ALA A 565 14.60 28.23 -38.76
CA ALA A 565 14.29 29.09 -37.63
C ALA A 565 12.78 29.05 -37.31
N VAL A 566 12.45 28.96 -36.02
CA VAL A 566 11.08 28.87 -35.52
C VAL A 566 10.86 29.71 -34.26
N ILE A 567 9.65 30.25 -34.12
CA ILE A 567 9.12 30.79 -32.85
C ILE A 567 7.78 30.11 -32.58
N MET A 568 7.75 29.25 -31.56
CA MET A 568 6.55 28.53 -31.17
C MET A 568 5.92 29.13 -29.91
N PRO A 569 4.59 29.23 -29.83
CA PRO A 569 3.90 29.57 -28.59
C PRO A 569 4.10 28.44 -27.56
N ASN A 570 4.40 28.80 -26.31
CA ASN A 570 4.51 27.84 -25.20
C ASN A 570 3.12 27.54 -24.62
N ASP A 571 2.22 26.98 -25.43
CA ASP A 571 0.79 26.86 -25.14
C ASP A 571 0.27 25.42 -25.16
N ALA A 572 -0.84 25.21 -24.45
CA ALA A 572 -1.68 24.02 -24.62
C ALA A 572 -2.49 24.13 -25.93
N GLY A 573 -2.96 23.00 -26.45
CA GLY A 573 -3.81 22.92 -27.64
C GLY A 573 -3.05 22.88 -28.97
N ILE A 574 -1.71 22.89 -28.97
CA ILE A 574 -0.90 22.90 -30.20
C ILE A 574 -0.24 21.55 -30.55
N ARG A 575 -0.55 20.48 -29.80
CA ARG A 575 0.15 19.18 -29.90
C ARG A 575 0.21 18.60 -31.31
N THR A 576 -0.81 18.84 -32.12
CA THR A 576 -0.94 18.33 -33.49
C THR A 576 -0.54 19.34 -34.56
N VAL A 577 -0.16 20.57 -34.18
CA VAL A 577 0.32 21.58 -35.12
C VAL A 577 1.74 21.21 -35.53
N THR A 578 2.04 21.29 -36.83
CA THR A 578 3.36 20.96 -37.34
C THR A 578 4.32 22.12 -37.11
N TRP A 579 5.59 21.83 -36.82
CA TRP A 579 6.57 22.87 -36.51
C TRP A 579 6.77 23.86 -37.67
N GLN A 580 6.55 23.42 -38.92
CA GLN A 580 6.68 24.24 -40.11
C GLN A 580 5.71 25.44 -40.12
N THR A 581 4.58 25.34 -39.42
CA THR A 581 3.64 26.47 -39.25
C THR A 581 4.26 27.65 -38.52
N TYR A 582 5.32 27.41 -37.73
CA TYR A 582 5.96 28.40 -36.87
C TYR A 582 7.30 28.91 -37.43
N ARG A 583 7.58 28.68 -38.72
CA ARG A 583 8.80 29.15 -39.38
C ARG A 583 8.83 30.67 -39.43
N VAL A 584 10.01 31.21 -39.14
CA VAL A 584 10.33 32.65 -39.13
C VAL A 584 11.74 32.85 -39.69
N THR A 585 12.12 34.09 -39.98
CA THR A 585 13.52 34.43 -40.30
C THR A 585 14.38 34.49 -39.03
N ILE A 586 15.71 34.50 -39.16
CA ILE A 586 16.59 34.69 -37.99
C ILE A 586 16.42 36.12 -37.47
N ASP A 587 16.31 37.13 -38.34
CA ASP A 587 16.01 38.51 -37.96
C ASP A 587 14.79 38.62 -37.02
N GLN A 588 13.77 37.78 -37.22
CA GLN A 588 12.58 37.76 -36.37
C GLN A 588 12.85 37.15 -34.99
N VAL A 589 13.76 36.19 -34.89
CA VAL A 589 14.24 35.64 -33.62
C VAL A 589 15.08 36.68 -32.87
N GLU A 590 15.98 37.37 -33.57
CA GLU A 590 16.80 38.45 -32.98
C GLU A 590 15.93 39.61 -32.51
N ALA A 591 15.00 40.07 -33.34
CA ALA A 591 14.05 41.12 -32.97
C ALA A 591 13.17 40.74 -31.77
N LEU A 592 12.87 39.45 -31.59
CA LEU A 592 12.11 38.96 -30.45
C LEU A 592 12.94 38.88 -29.16
N THR A 593 14.21 38.48 -29.28
CA THR A 593 15.06 38.12 -28.14
C THR A 593 16.00 39.23 -27.71
N GLY A 594 16.34 40.16 -28.62
CA GLY A 594 17.42 41.12 -28.45
C GLY A 594 18.81 40.54 -28.67
N LEU A 595 18.93 39.25 -29.00
CA LEU A 595 20.20 38.58 -29.24
C LEU A 595 20.69 38.84 -30.66
N ASP A 596 21.99 39.07 -30.79
CA ASP A 596 22.80 39.00 -32.01
C ASP A 596 23.30 37.55 -32.14
N LEU A 597 22.72 36.81 -33.09
CA LEU A 597 23.03 35.43 -33.42
C LEU A 597 24.11 35.39 -34.51
N LEU A 598 24.79 34.25 -34.67
CA LEU A 598 25.71 33.98 -35.78
C LEU A 598 26.87 34.99 -36.03
N ARG A 599 27.10 35.93 -35.12
CA ARG A 599 28.09 37.04 -35.10
C ARG A 599 29.53 36.80 -35.52
N LEU A 600 29.94 35.55 -35.73
CA LEU A 600 31.24 35.23 -36.32
C LEU A 600 31.19 35.03 -37.84
N LEU A 601 30.00 35.00 -38.44
CA LEU A 601 29.82 35.10 -39.87
C LEU A 601 30.28 36.49 -40.35
N PRO A 602 30.82 36.60 -41.58
CA PRO A 602 31.02 37.91 -42.20
C PRO A 602 29.68 38.64 -42.37
N ASP A 603 29.61 39.92 -42.01
CA ASP A 603 28.38 40.74 -41.99
C ASP A 603 27.53 40.60 -43.27
N ALA A 604 28.17 40.54 -44.45
CA ALA A 604 27.48 40.42 -45.73
C ALA A 604 26.78 39.07 -45.91
N ILE A 605 27.36 37.99 -45.38
CA ILE A 605 26.78 36.64 -45.40
C ILE A 605 25.70 36.55 -44.34
N GLU A 606 25.97 37.03 -43.14
CA GLU A 606 25.04 37.08 -42.01
C GLU A 606 23.74 37.81 -42.40
N THR A 607 23.84 39.07 -42.85
CA THR A 607 22.70 39.87 -43.29
C THR A 607 21.85 39.17 -44.36
N GLU A 608 22.49 38.47 -45.32
CA GLU A 608 21.75 37.73 -46.35
C GLU A 608 21.09 36.46 -45.79
N LEU A 609 21.79 35.74 -44.91
CA LEU A 609 21.34 34.48 -44.35
C LEU A 609 20.15 34.70 -43.40
N GLU A 610 20.20 35.75 -42.59
CA GLU A 610 19.25 35.99 -41.52
C GLU A 610 17.90 36.51 -42.00
N ALA A 611 17.89 37.20 -43.14
CA ALA A 611 16.68 37.67 -43.82
C ALA A 611 15.93 36.58 -44.60
N ARG A 612 16.50 35.38 -44.76
CA ARG A 612 15.86 34.29 -45.53
C ARG A 612 14.74 33.67 -44.74
N VAL A 613 13.61 33.44 -45.41
CA VAL A 613 12.54 32.57 -44.88
C VAL A 613 12.98 31.11 -45.07
N PRO A 614 13.20 30.36 -43.98
CA PRO A 614 13.78 29.01 -44.02
C PRO A 614 12.81 27.89 -44.42
#